data_AF-A0A0G4ITP3-F1
#
_entry.id   AF-A0A0G4ITP3-F1
#
_cell.length_a   1.000
_cell.length_b   1.000
_cell.length_c   1.000
_cell.angle_alpha   90.00
_cell.angle_beta   90.00
_cell.angle_gamma   90.00
#
_symmetry.space_group_name_H-M   'P 1'
#
loop_
_entity.id
_entity.type
_entity.pdbx_description
1 polymer ?
#
loop_
_entity_poly.entity_id
_entity_poly.type
_entity_poly.pdbx_seq_one_letter_code
_entity_poly.pdbx_strand_id
1 'polypeptide(L)'
;MSSSLGAAGSWHHEHTDLYVALNQPVVSYDALRRSARRGLPEGCGIRPLTWMLLLHAAPLDNALRAGRRAEHLESYWKFVDMFIGESIEAAHANLERKHRVLLTRIQNDINRTMRVHFLFNNSTTHSDALVRILFVFAMLWPQIGYVQGLNEIVGPLYYVFQKDHVVGHAPAPAEVEADTFFAFMNLISKLHFFIEDMDTTSSGIVAIMKQVYEILRELDPQLWLHLTSLGIEPAYYALRWFTTIFTREFSLPDSCRLWDTLFTMDQPEMIPYMQSFSCAMLISVRDSLFDRSHDAALLLLQDYPPTIGMEYLLHVCNVIHSGKVQSITWSPKPDTAVVHRNAPHPMSKMAALPHPLPPRRSSPKTDLVALKIALVIDDDDIDDMTQASARVQVVISVIGHRARHPPPRLIRQSSK
;
A
#
# COMPACT_ATOMS: atom_id res chain seq x y z
N MET A 1 15.57 -22.45 32.56
CA MET A 1 16.36 -22.39 31.31
C MET A 1 15.73 -23.19 30.16
N SER A 2 14.40 -23.29 30.04
CA SER A 2 13.76 -24.16 29.03
C SER A 2 12.74 -23.49 28.10
N SER A 3 12.61 -22.15 28.08
CA SER A 3 11.60 -21.47 27.25
C SER A 3 12.12 -20.85 25.94
N SER A 4 13.43 -20.85 25.67
CA SER A 4 14.00 -20.20 24.46
C SER A 4 14.26 -21.15 23.27
N LEU A 5 14.16 -22.46 23.45
CA LEU A 5 14.43 -23.46 22.40
C LEU A 5 13.22 -23.74 21.48
N GLY A 6 11.99 -23.52 21.97
CA GLY A 6 10.77 -23.76 21.18
C GLY A 6 10.50 -22.72 20.09
N ALA A 7 10.78 -21.44 20.38
CA ALA A 7 10.58 -20.35 19.42
C ALA A 7 11.60 -20.40 18.26
N ALA A 8 12.88 -20.71 18.56
CA ALA A 8 13.92 -20.82 17.54
C ALA A 8 13.70 -22.01 16.59
N GLY A 9 13.18 -23.14 17.10
CA GLY A 9 12.82 -24.31 16.28
C GLY A 9 11.63 -24.06 15.35
N SER A 10 10.61 -23.34 15.82
CA SER A 10 9.47 -22.90 14.98
C SER A 10 9.92 -21.94 13.88
N TRP A 11 10.80 -20.98 14.22
CA TRP A 11 11.31 -19.96 13.31
C TRP A 11 12.15 -20.56 12.17
N HIS A 12 13.05 -21.51 12.47
CA HIS A 12 13.86 -22.16 11.45
C HIS A 12 13.02 -23.09 10.55
N HIS A 13 12.01 -23.77 11.10
CA HIS A 13 11.18 -24.70 10.33
C HIS A 13 10.22 -23.97 9.38
N GLU A 14 9.52 -22.92 9.84
CA GLU A 14 8.56 -22.17 9.02
C GLU A 14 9.23 -21.39 7.87
N HIS A 15 10.44 -20.85 8.09
CA HIS A 15 11.21 -20.21 7.02
C HIS A 15 11.78 -21.22 6.02
N THR A 16 12.08 -22.45 6.47
CA THR A 16 12.44 -23.55 5.59
C THR A 16 11.25 -23.92 4.69
N ASP A 17 10.04 -24.02 5.25
CA ASP A 17 8.84 -24.38 4.48
C ASP A 17 8.50 -23.35 3.39
N LEU A 18 8.55 -22.05 3.72
CA LEU A 18 8.30 -21.00 2.73
C LEU A 18 9.40 -20.96 1.66
N TYR A 19 10.67 -21.10 2.06
CA TYR A 19 11.76 -21.17 1.10
C TYR A 19 11.63 -22.38 0.17
N VAL A 20 11.26 -23.55 0.70
CA VAL A 20 10.97 -24.76 -0.08
C VAL A 20 9.78 -24.54 -1.00
N ALA A 21 8.73 -23.86 -0.53
CA ALA A 21 7.54 -23.54 -1.32
C ALA A 21 7.88 -22.60 -2.50
N LEU A 22 8.70 -21.57 -2.28
CA LEU A 22 9.14 -20.61 -3.31
C LEU A 22 10.03 -21.25 -4.39
N ASN A 23 10.75 -22.32 -4.04
CA ASN A 23 11.62 -23.07 -4.94
C ASN A 23 10.90 -24.23 -5.68
N GLN A 24 9.61 -24.48 -5.42
CA GLN A 24 8.84 -25.44 -6.21
C GLN A 24 8.71 -24.98 -7.67
N PRO A 25 8.71 -25.88 -8.67
CA PRO A 25 8.53 -25.50 -10.09
C PRO A 25 7.31 -24.61 -10.32
N VAL A 26 6.22 -24.92 -9.62
CA VAL A 26 5.02 -24.08 -9.55
C VAL A 26 4.70 -23.84 -8.08
N VAL A 27 4.72 -22.58 -7.67
CA VAL A 27 4.49 -22.19 -6.28
C VAL A 27 3.00 -22.24 -5.95
N SER A 28 2.65 -22.87 -4.83
CA SER A 28 1.26 -22.91 -4.34
C SER A 28 0.83 -21.55 -3.80
N TYR A 29 -0.19 -20.95 -4.42
CA TYR A 29 -0.76 -19.68 -3.97
C TYR A 29 -1.29 -19.75 -2.53
N ASP A 30 -1.95 -20.85 -2.14
CA ASP A 30 -2.47 -21.03 -0.78
C ASP A 30 -1.35 -21.18 0.26
N ALA A 31 -0.23 -21.80 -0.10
CA ALA A 31 0.94 -21.87 0.78
C ALA A 31 1.57 -20.48 0.99
N LEU A 32 1.63 -19.66 -0.06
CA LEU A 32 2.09 -18.27 0.03
C LEU A 32 1.18 -17.44 0.94
N ARG A 33 -0.14 -17.47 0.70
CA ARG A 33 -1.10 -16.71 1.51
C ARG A 33 -1.03 -17.10 2.99
N ARG A 34 -0.99 -18.40 3.29
CA ARG A 34 -0.88 -18.89 4.69
C ARG A 34 0.41 -18.44 5.37
N SER A 35 1.52 -18.43 4.64
CA SER A 35 2.81 -18.02 5.19
C SER A 35 2.86 -16.50 5.40
N ALA A 36 2.43 -15.72 4.41
CA ALA A 36 2.44 -14.27 4.47
C ALA A 36 1.50 -13.70 5.55
N ARG A 37 0.34 -14.32 5.82
CA ARG A 37 -0.54 -13.93 6.93
C ARG A 37 0.13 -14.04 8.32
N ARG A 38 1.11 -14.93 8.48
CA ARG A 38 1.91 -15.10 9.71
C ARG A 38 3.08 -14.11 9.80
N GLY A 39 3.33 -13.33 8.75
CA GLY A 39 4.48 -12.44 8.62
C GLY A 39 5.63 -13.11 7.85
N LEU A 40 6.27 -12.34 6.98
CA LEU A 40 7.41 -12.80 6.18
C LEU A 40 8.73 -12.44 6.85
N PRO A 41 9.76 -13.32 6.77
CA PRO A 41 11.07 -13.02 7.31
C PRO A 41 11.72 -11.82 6.61
N GLU A 42 12.52 -11.09 7.36
CA GLU A 42 13.52 -10.17 6.80
C GLU A 42 14.69 -10.98 6.20
N GLY A 43 15.07 -10.67 4.95
CA GLY A 43 16.28 -11.22 4.31
C GLY A 43 16.04 -12.31 3.25
N CYS A 44 17.14 -12.70 2.58
CA CYS A 44 17.22 -13.78 1.58
C CYS A 44 16.27 -13.67 0.37
N GLY A 45 15.80 -12.48 0.00
CA GLY A 45 14.90 -12.30 -1.16
C GLY A 45 13.49 -12.89 -0.97
N ILE A 46 13.14 -13.42 0.21
CA ILE A 46 11.86 -14.09 0.46
C ILE A 46 10.69 -13.11 0.34
N ARG A 47 10.74 -11.99 1.07
CA ARG A 47 9.64 -10.99 1.01
C ARG A 47 9.49 -10.38 -0.38
N PRO A 48 10.55 -9.90 -1.06
CA PRO A 48 10.45 -9.38 -2.42
C PRO A 48 9.75 -10.33 -3.38
N LEU A 49 10.22 -11.58 -3.45
CA LEU A 49 9.62 -12.59 -4.33
C LEU A 49 8.17 -12.89 -3.94
N THR A 50 7.88 -13.06 -2.66
CA THR A 50 6.52 -13.34 -2.19
C THR A 50 5.56 -12.20 -2.55
N TRP A 51 5.96 -10.95 -2.36
CA TRP A 51 5.16 -9.78 -2.75
C TRP A 51 4.94 -9.71 -4.25
N MET A 52 5.97 -9.94 -5.08
CA MET A 52 5.80 -9.99 -6.54
C MET A 52 4.80 -11.08 -6.97
N LEU A 53 4.80 -12.24 -6.32
CA LEU A 53 3.83 -13.32 -6.61
C LEU A 53 2.40 -12.96 -6.16
N LEU A 54 2.24 -12.42 -4.95
CA LEU A 54 0.96 -12.03 -4.38
C LEU A 54 0.31 -10.83 -5.09
N LEU A 55 1.13 -9.92 -5.58
CA LEU A 55 0.71 -8.78 -6.42
C LEU A 55 0.64 -9.12 -7.91
N HIS A 56 0.85 -10.39 -8.29
CA HIS A 56 0.82 -10.85 -9.68
C HIS A 56 1.81 -10.13 -10.62
N ALA A 57 2.87 -9.55 -10.08
CA ALA A 57 3.98 -8.97 -10.85
C ALA A 57 4.95 -10.05 -11.37
N ALA A 58 4.95 -11.24 -10.75
CA ALA A 58 5.67 -12.41 -11.23
C ALA A 58 4.76 -13.65 -11.28
N PRO A 59 4.97 -14.59 -12.23
CA PRO A 59 4.18 -15.81 -12.31
C PRO A 59 4.55 -16.81 -11.19
N LEU A 60 3.56 -17.60 -10.77
CA LEU A 60 3.75 -18.70 -9.82
C LEU A 60 4.65 -19.81 -10.39
N ASP A 61 4.66 -19.99 -11.71
CA ASP A 61 5.59 -20.89 -12.41
C ASP A 61 6.99 -20.26 -12.48
N ASN A 62 7.95 -20.92 -11.82
CA ASN A 62 9.34 -20.46 -11.73
C ASN A 62 9.99 -20.34 -13.11
N ALA A 63 9.67 -21.23 -14.05
CA ALA A 63 10.27 -21.25 -15.37
C ALA A 63 9.89 -20.02 -16.22
N LEU A 64 8.75 -19.39 -15.90
CA LEU A 64 8.24 -18.22 -16.62
C LEU A 64 8.74 -16.89 -16.05
N ARG A 65 9.36 -16.87 -14.86
CA ARG A 65 9.71 -15.63 -14.15
C ARG A 65 10.73 -14.77 -14.89
N ALA A 66 11.80 -15.39 -15.37
CA ALA A 66 12.86 -14.66 -16.09
C ALA A 66 12.31 -14.01 -17.37
N GLY A 67 11.48 -14.74 -18.12
CA GLY A 67 10.81 -14.20 -19.31
C GLY A 67 9.85 -13.06 -18.99
N ARG A 68 9.02 -13.20 -17.93
CA ARG A 68 8.11 -12.15 -17.47
C ARG A 68 8.87 -10.90 -17.03
N ARG A 69 9.96 -11.06 -16.27
CA ARG A 69 10.79 -9.94 -15.81
C ARG A 69 11.43 -9.20 -16.99
N ALA A 70 11.93 -9.91 -17.99
CA ALA A 70 12.46 -9.29 -19.21
C ALA A 70 11.38 -8.51 -19.99
N GLU A 71 10.18 -9.08 -20.13
CA GLU A 71 9.02 -8.41 -20.77
C GLU A 71 8.60 -7.14 -20.01
N HIS A 72 8.56 -7.23 -18.68
CA HIS A 72 8.27 -6.09 -17.81
C HIS A 72 9.34 -5.00 -17.95
N LEU A 73 10.62 -5.37 -17.87
CA LEU A 73 11.73 -4.44 -18.05
C LEU A 73 11.63 -3.70 -19.39
N GLU A 74 11.48 -4.43 -20.50
CA GLU A 74 11.36 -3.84 -21.84
C GLU A 74 10.14 -2.91 -21.94
N SER A 75 8.99 -3.35 -21.43
CA SER A 75 7.74 -2.57 -21.50
C SER A 75 7.83 -1.29 -20.66
N TYR A 76 8.38 -1.39 -19.45
CA TYR A 76 8.55 -0.24 -18.56
C TYR A 76 9.42 0.85 -19.20
N TRP A 77 10.56 0.47 -19.76
CA TRP A 77 11.46 1.44 -20.39
C TRP A 77 10.90 2.05 -21.68
N LYS A 78 10.05 1.32 -22.42
CA LYS A 78 9.27 1.92 -23.52
C LYS A 78 8.32 3.00 -23.03
N PHE A 79 7.69 2.83 -21.87
CA PHE A 79 6.85 3.88 -21.29
C PHE A 79 7.66 5.06 -20.78
N VAL A 80 8.82 4.82 -20.15
CA VAL A 80 9.74 5.88 -19.73
C VAL A 80 10.20 6.70 -20.95
N ASP A 81 10.64 6.04 -22.02
CA ASP A 81 11.03 6.72 -23.27
C ASP A 81 9.87 7.53 -23.86
N MET A 82 8.67 6.96 -23.88
CA MET A 82 7.46 7.61 -24.42
C MET A 82 7.05 8.87 -23.65
N PHE A 83 7.12 8.86 -22.32
CA PHE A 83 6.56 9.93 -21.49
C PHE A 83 7.60 10.88 -20.86
N ILE A 84 8.84 10.43 -20.70
CA ILE A 84 9.91 11.16 -20.01
C ILE A 84 11.08 11.40 -20.98
N GLY A 85 11.46 10.39 -21.75
CA GLY A 85 12.62 10.43 -22.63
C GLY A 85 13.92 10.22 -21.86
N GLU A 86 14.96 11.00 -22.20
CA GLU A 86 16.33 10.78 -21.71
C GLU A 86 16.51 11.02 -20.20
N SER A 87 15.79 12.00 -19.63
CA SER A 87 15.93 12.39 -18.22
C SER A 87 14.71 13.18 -17.73
N ILE A 88 14.56 13.29 -16.40
CA ILE A 88 13.51 14.11 -15.78
C ILE A 88 13.70 15.59 -16.13
N GLU A 89 14.95 16.05 -16.23
CA GLU A 89 15.31 17.40 -16.66
C GLU A 89 14.90 17.66 -18.12
N ALA A 90 15.16 16.72 -19.01
CA ALA A 90 14.72 16.80 -20.41
C ALA A 90 13.18 16.79 -20.50
N ALA A 91 12.51 15.95 -19.71
CA ALA A 91 11.06 15.92 -19.61
C ALA A 91 10.50 17.28 -19.17
N HIS A 92 11.13 17.92 -18.17
CA HIS A 92 10.76 19.26 -17.75
C HIS A 92 10.87 20.28 -18.88
N ALA A 93 11.80 20.18 -19.82
CA ALA A 93 11.90 21.11 -20.94
C ALA A 93 10.82 20.85 -22.01
N ASN A 94 10.56 19.58 -22.31
CA ASN A 94 9.82 19.15 -23.51
C ASN A 94 8.32 18.89 -23.26
N LEU A 95 7.92 18.59 -22.03
CA LEU A 95 6.53 18.30 -21.71
C LEU A 95 5.63 19.53 -21.81
N GLU A 96 4.39 19.29 -22.25
CA GLU A 96 3.29 20.26 -22.13
C GLU A 96 3.13 20.76 -20.70
N ARG A 97 2.61 22.00 -20.55
CA ARG A 97 2.47 22.67 -19.24
C ARG A 97 1.79 21.78 -18.20
N LYS A 98 0.68 21.13 -18.53
CA LYS A 98 -0.08 20.27 -17.59
C LYS A 98 0.75 19.11 -17.05
N HIS A 99 1.48 18.42 -17.91
CA HIS A 99 2.33 17.29 -17.52
C HIS A 99 3.58 17.75 -16.75
N ARG A 100 4.12 18.92 -17.07
CA ARG A 100 5.22 19.53 -16.32
C ARG A 100 4.81 19.88 -14.89
N VAL A 101 3.61 20.42 -14.70
CA VAL A 101 3.05 20.71 -13.36
C VAL A 101 2.88 19.41 -12.56
N LEU A 102 2.34 18.37 -13.20
CA LEU A 102 2.21 17.04 -12.60
C LEU A 102 3.57 16.48 -12.16
N LEU A 103 4.59 16.51 -13.04
CA LEU A 103 5.94 16.04 -12.75
C LEU A 103 6.56 16.80 -11.56
N THR A 104 6.45 18.13 -11.53
CA THR A 104 6.92 18.96 -10.40
C THR A 104 6.22 18.58 -9.09
N ARG A 105 4.91 18.33 -9.12
CA ARG A 105 4.15 17.93 -7.93
C ARG A 105 4.66 16.60 -7.37
N ILE A 106 4.86 15.60 -8.24
CA ILE A 106 5.42 14.30 -7.88
C ILE A 106 6.82 14.45 -7.28
N GLN A 107 7.70 15.23 -7.93
CA GLN A 107 9.06 15.49 -7.43
C GLN A 107 9.05 16.11 -6.04
N ASN A 108 8.14 17.08 -5.79
CA ASN A 108 8.02 17.73 -4.49
C ASN A 108 7.56 16.78 -3.39
N ASP A 109 6.64 15.86 -3.68
CA ASP A 109 6.20 14.84 -2.74
C ASP A 109 7.29 13.81 -2.47
N ILE A 110 7.99 13.32 -3.50
CA ILE A 110 9.12 12.40 -3.34
C ILE A 110 10.24 13.04 -2.52
N ASN A 111 10.60 14.30 -2.80
CA ASN A 111 11.60 15.02 -2.02
C ASN A 111 11.22 15.12 -0.53
N ARG A 112 9.92 15.23 -0.20
CA ARG A 112 9.43 15.21 1.18
C ARG A 112 9.53 13.81 1.80
N THR A 113 9.08 12.77 1.09
CA THR A 113 9.12 11.37 1.57
C THR A 113 10.56 10.88 1.78
N MET A 114 11.45 11.14 0.82
CA MET A 114 12.85 10.69 0.84
C MET A 114 13.66 11.31 1.99
N ARG A 115 13.42 12.58 2.32
CA ARG A 115 14.09 13.26 3.45
C ARG A 115 13.72 12.66 4.80
N VAL A 116 12.52 12.09 4.91
CA VAL A 116 12.03 11.44 6.13
C VAL A 116 12.51 9.98 6.19
N HIS A 117 12.64 9.32 5.05
CA HIS A 117 13.15 7.95 4.97
C HIS A 117 14.67 7.93 4.79
N PHE A 118 15.39 7.89 5.92
CA PHE A 118 16.85 7.65 5.98
C PHE A 118 17.32 6.46 5.13
N LEU A 119 16.42 5.52 4.84
CA LEU A 119 16.62 4.30 4.06
C LEU A 119 17.17 4.54 2.66
N PHE A 120 16.89 5.69 2.05
CA PHE A 120 17.35 6.00 0.70
C PHE A 120 18.55 6.95 0.65
N ASN A 121 19.08 7.35 1.82
CA ASN A 121 20.26 8.19 1.96
C ASN A 121 20.27 9.45 1.04
N ASN A 122 19.09 10.03 0.76
CA ASN A 122 18.90 11.12 -0.19
C ASN A 122 19.54 10.88 -1.58
N SER A 123 19.55 9.64 -2.05
CA SER A 123 20.05 9.26 -3.38
C SER A 123 19.17 9.81 -4.49
N THR A 124 19.75 10.64 -5.36
CA THR A 124 19.08 11.14 -6.57
C THR A 124 18.60 9.99 -7.44
N THR A 125 19.39 8.91 -7.57
CA THR A 125 19.00 7.74 -8.37
C THR A 125 17.71 7.09 -7.88
N HIS A 126 17.51 6.96 -6.56
CA HIS A 126 16.28 6.40 -6.00
C HIS A 126 15.12 7.38 -6.11
N SER A 127 15.37 8.67 -5.89
CA SER A 127 14.35 9.71 -6.08
C SER A 127 13.83 9.70 -7.52
N ASP A 128 14.73 9.68 -8.50
CA ASP A 128 14.37 9.71 -9.92
C ASP A 128 13.59 8.46 -10.32
N ALA A 129 13.98 7.28 -9.80
CA ALA A 129 13.24 6.05 -10.04
C ALA A 129 11.79 6.15 -9.55
N LEU A 130 11.57 6.63 -8.33
CA LEU A 130 10.21 6.79 -7.78
C LEU A 130 9.40 7.83 -8.56
N VAL A 131 10.04 8.93 -8.98
CA VAL A 131 9.39 9.97 -9.81
C VAL A 131 8.98 9.39 -11.17
N ARG A 132 9.88 8.66 -11.84
CA ARG A 132 9.57 8.01 -13.12
C ARG A 132 8.43 7.01 -12.97
N ILE A 133 8.46 6.14 -11.96
CA ILE A 133 7.38 5.17 -11.69
C ILE A 133 6.02 5.87 -11.55
N LEU A 134 5.93 6.88 -10.68
CA LEU A 134 4.67 7.58 -10.41
C LEU A 134 4.19 8.41 -11.61
N PHE A 135 5.11 9.05 -12.32
CA PHE A 135 4.77 9.86 -13.49
C PHE A 135 4.28 8.98 -14.63
N VAL A 136 5.00 7.91 -14.96
CA VAL A 136 4.58 6.93 -15.98
C VAL A 136 3.22 6.31 -15.60
N PHE A 137 3.01 5.96 -14.34
CA PHE A 137 1.72 5.48 -13.85
C PHE A 137 0.61 6.51 -14.11
N ALA A 138 0.79 7.76 -13.68
CA ALA A 138 -0.22 8.80 -13.85
C ALA A 138 -0.56 9.08 -15.33
N MET A 139 0.42 8.93 -16.23
CA MET A 139 0.22 9.07 -17.68
C MET A 139 -0.56 7.89 -18.29
N LEU A 140 -0.36 6.67 -17.76
CA LEU A 140 -1.02 5.45 -18.26
C LEU A 140 -2.43 5.23 -17.69
N TRP A 141 -2.71 5.73 -16.48
CA TRP A 141 -4.03 5.66 -15.84
C TRP A 141 -4.59 7.06 -15.52
N PRO A 142 -4.99 7.87 -16.53
CA PRO A 142 -5.51 9.22 -16.30
C PRO A 142 -6.72 9.30 -15.36
N GLN A 143 -7.52 8.23 -15.27
CA GLN A 143 -8.68 8.14 -14.38
C GLN A 143 -8.31 8.13 -12.88
N ILE A 144 -7.07 7.78 -12.56
CA ILE A 144 -6.49 7.91 -11.21
C ILE A 144 -5.51 9.09 -11.19
N GLY A 145 -4.70 9.21 -12.24
CA GLY A 145 -3.62 10.17 -12.33
C GLY A 145 -2.62 10.00 -11.19
N TYR A 146 -2.24 11.13 -10.59
CA TYR A 146 -1.45 11.13 -9.36
C TYR A 146 -2.26 11.75 -8.22
N VAL A 147 -2.44 10.97 -7.15
CA VAL A 147 -3.06 11.40 -5.90
C VAL A 147 -1.96 11.48 -4.83
N GLN A 148 -1.92 12.59 -4.08
CA GLN A 148 -0.98 12.72 -2.96
C GLN A 148 -1.22 11.58 -1.95
N GLY A 149 -0.16 10.84 -1.61
CA GLY A 149 -0.24 9.58 -0.86
C GLY A 149 0.29 8.38 -1.65
N LEU A 150 0.22 8.41 -2.99
CA LEU A 150 0.82 7.36 -3.83
C LEU A 150 2.34 7.25 -3.67
N ASN A 151 3.00 8.39 -3.41
CA ASN A 151 4.41 8.46 -3.03
C ASN A 151 4.75 7.66 -1.75
N GLU A 152 3.82 7.59 -0.80
CA GLU A 152 3.98 6.84 0.44
C GLU A 152 3.73 5.33 0.26
N ILE A 153 3.17 4.92 -0.90
CA ILE A 153 2.91 3.51 -1.25
C ILE A 153 4.06 2.95 -2.11
N VAL A 154 4.51 3.69 -3.11
CA VAL A 154 5.58 3.23 -4.01
C VAL A 154 6.92 3.06 -3.28
N GLY A 155 7.21 3.91 -2.28
CA GLY A 155 8.46 3.87 -1.53
C GLY A 155 8.73 2.53 -0.83
N PRO A 156 7.80 2.02 0.02
CA PRO A 156 7.93 0.70 0.63
C PRO A 156 8.10 -0.45 -0.35
N LEU A 157 7.37 -0.46 -1.48
CA LEU A 157 7.54 -1.48 -2.53
C LEU A 157 8.96 -1.45 -3.10
N TYR A 158 9.42 -0.26 -3.52
CA TYR A 158 10.76 -0.06 -4.06
C TYR A 158 11.84 -0.50 -3.07
N TYR A 159 11.71 -0.09 -1.81
CA TYR A 159 12.64 -0.47 -0.75
C TYR A 159 12.72 -1.99 -0.54
N VAL A 160 11.58 -2.68 -0.56
CA VAL A 160 11.57 -4.15 -0.43
C VAL A 160 12.24 -4.78 -1.65
N PHE A 161 11.90 -4.37 -2.87
CA PHE A 161 12.44 -4.99 -4.08
C PHE A 161 13.93 -4.72 -4.31
N GLN A 162 14.50 -3.64 -3.77
CA GLN A 162 15.95 -3.46 -3.72
C GLN A 162 16.69 -4.59 -2.98
N LYS A 163 15.99 -5.25 -2.05
CA LYS A 163 16.53 -6.37 -1.27
C LYS A 163 16.26 -7.74 -1.90
N ASP A 164 15.84 -7.78 -3.17
CA ASP A 164 15.64 -9.02 -3.93
C ASP A 164 16.98 -9.72 -4.24
N HIS A 165 17.67 -10.16 -3.19
CA HIS A 165 18.88 -10.96 -3.32
C HIS A 165 18.48 -12.42 -3.55
N VAL A 166 18.04 -12.73 -4.78
CA VAL A 166 17.94 -14.12 -5.22
C VAL A 166 19.37 -14.67 -5.20
N VAL A 167 19.67 -15.51 -4.19
CA VAL A 167 20.95 -16.18 -3.89
C VAL A 167 22.14 -15.68 -4.74
N GLY A 168 22.75 -14.56 -4.31
CA GLY A 168 24.03 -14.09 -4.84
C GLY A 168 23.97 -13.07 -5.98
N HIS A 169 22.79 -12.68 -6.48
CA HIS A 169 22.65 -11.58 -7.43
C HIS A 169 21.81 -10.45 -6.84
N ALA A 170 22.41 -9.26 -6.68
CA ALA A 170 21.64 -8.05 -6.42
C ALA A 170 20.96 -7.63 -7.73
N PRO A 171 19.66 -7.28 -7.71
CA PRO A 171 18.94 -6.92 -8.92
C PRO A 171 19.51 -5.63 -9.49
N ALA A 172 19.53 -5.50 -10.81
CA ALA A 172 19.95 -4.25 -11.43
C ALA A 172 18.94 -3.14 -11.06
N PRO A 173 19.37 -1.87 -10.88
CA PRO A 173 18.46 -0.77 -10.51
C PRO A 173 17.26 -0.64 -11.45
N ALA A 174 17.47 -0.88 -12.75
CA ALA A 174 16.44 -0.85 -13.77
C ALA A 174 15.39 -1.98 -13.62
N GLU A 175 15.81 -3.15 -13.13
CA GLU A 175 14.89 -4.26 -12.84
C GLU A 175 14.05 -3.97 -11.62
N VAL A 176 14.65 -3.43 -10.55
CA VAL A 176 13.92 -3.03 -9.34
C VAL A 176 12.86 -1.99 -9.68
N GLU A 177 13.18 -1.03 -10.52
CA GLU A 177 12.25 0.02 -10.94
C GLU A 177 11.07 -0.54 -11.73
N ALA A 178 11.32 -1.42 -12.70
CA ALA A 178 10.28 -2.10 -13.46
C ALA A 178 9.42 -3.02 -12.57
N ASP A 179 10.03 -3.85 -11.73
CA ASP A 179 9.31 -4.74 -10.81
C ASP A 179 8.42 -3.93 -9.85
N THR A 180 8.93 -2.80 -9.36
CA THR A 180 8.17 -1.85 -8.53
C THR A 180 6.99 -1.28 -9.29
N PHE A 181 7.19 -0.82 -10.53
CA PHE A 181 6.12 -0.25 -11.35
C PHE A 181 4.96 -1.23 -11.55
N PHE A 182 5.24 -2.48 -11.95
CA PHE A 182 4.18 -3.47 -12.18
C PHE A 182 3.49 -3.93 -10.90
N ALA A 183 4.23 -4.12 -9.80
CA ALA A 183 3.62 -4.44 -8.52
C ALA A 183 2.76 -3.30 -7.97
N PHE A 184 3.23 -2.05 -8.10
CA PHE A 184 2.49 -0.86 -7.73
C PHE A 184 1.20 -0.73 -8.55
N MET A 185 1.29 -0.86 -9.88
CA MET A 185 0.15 -0.86 -10.77
C MET A 185 -0.90 -1.89 -10.35
N ASN A 186 -0.49 -3.13 -10.12
CA ASN A 186 -1.39 -4.20 -9.73
C ASN A 186 -1.98 -4.00 -8.32
N LEU A 187 -1.25 -3.35 -7.41
CA LEU A 187 -1.77 -2.97 -6.10
C LEU A 187 -2.84 -1.87 -6.22
N ILE A 188 -2.55 -0.80 -6.95
CA ILE A 188 -3.48 0.32 -7.13
C ILE A 188 -4.71 -0.11 -7.93
N SER A 189 -4.56 -1.02 -8.90
CA SER A 189 -5.72 -1.56 -9.65
C SER A 189 -6.67 -2.35 -8.76
N LYS A 190 -6.20 -2.88 -7.63
CA LYS A 190 -7.10 -3.41 -6.62
C LYS A 190 -7.86 -2.24 -6.00
N LEU A 191 -7.22 -1.17 -5.54
CA LEU A 191 -7.83 -0.11 -4.73
C LEU A 191 -8.68 0.92 -5.52
N HIS A 192 -9.92 0.54 -5.88
CA HIS A 192 -10.83 1.39 -6.67
C HIS A 192 -11.14 2.77 -6.08
N PHE A 193 -10.95 2.96 -4.77
CA PHE A 193 -11.18 4.25 -4.09
C PHE A 193 -10.18 5.35 -4.47
N PHE A 194 -9.16 5.04 -5.28
CA PHE A 194 -8.31 6.05 -5.92
C PHE A 194 -8.93 6.68 -7.17
N ILE A 195 -9.96 6.06 -7.76
CA ILE A 195 -10.67 6.60 -8.92
C ILE A 195 -11.67 7.65 -8.42
N GLU A 196 -11.52 8.90 -8.87
CA GLU A 196 -12.36 10.02 -8.42
C GLU A 196 -13.85 9.78 -8.68
N ASP A 197 -14.20 9.28 -9.87
CA ASP A 197 -15.58 8.94 -10.25
C ASP A 197 -16.25 7.96 -9.28
N MET A 198 -15.46 7.17 -8.54
CA MET A 198 -15.97 6.20 -7.58
C MET A 198 -16.34 6.83 -6.23
N ASP A 199 -15.93 8.06 -5.92
CA ASP A 199 -16.08 8.68 -4.59
C ASP A 199 -17.54 8.75 -4.10
N THR A 200 -18.48 8.88 -5.04
CA THR A 200 -19.93 8.95 -4.74
C THR A 200 -20.60 7.57 -4.66
N THR A 201 -19.87 6.51 -4.97
CA THR A 201 -20.37 5.13 -4.98
C THR A 201 -20.13 4.41 -3.66
N SER A 202 -20.73 3.22 -3.50
CA SER A 202 -20.47 2.34 -2.35
C SER A 202 -19.04 1.80 -2.28
N SER A 203 -18.27 1.92 -3.37
CA SER A 203 -16.86 1.48 -3.44
C SER A 203 -15.88 2.66 -3.36
N GLY A 204 -16.38 3.89 -3.23
CA GLY A 204 -15.59 5.10 -3.08
C GLY A 204 -15.00 5.28 -1.70
N ILE A 205 -14.01 6.17 -1.58
CA ILE A 205 -13.32 6.43 -0.31
C ILE A 205 -14.27 6.88 0.80
N VAL A 206 -15.29 7.67 0.45
CA VAL A 206 -16.30 8.17 1.40
C VAL A 206 -17.09 7.02 2.02
N ALA A 207 -17.60 6.11 1.20
CA ALA A 207 -18.35 4.94 1.66
C ALA A 207 -17.46 4.01 2.50
N ILE A 208 -16.20 3.83 2.09
CA ILE A 208 -15.23 3.01 2.83
C ILE A 208 -14.99 3.57 4.24
N MET A 209 -14.76 4.87 4.37
CA MET A 209 -14.56 5.52 5.68
C MET A 209 -15.82 5.51 6.53
N LYS A 210 -16.99 5.71 5.92
CA LYS A 210 -18.28 5.59 6.62
C LYS A 210 -18.48 4.19 7.20
N GLN A 211 -18.11 3.15 6.45
CA GLN A 211 -18.23 1.78 6.91
C GLN A 211 -17.32 1.48 8.12
N VAL A 212 -16.14 2.10 8.24
CA VAL A 212 -15.33 2.02 9.48
C VAL A 212 -16.14 2.50 10.69
N TYR A 213 -16.93 3.56 10.51
CA TYR A 213 -17.74 4.13 11.58
C TYR A 213 -18.94 3.26 11.94
N GLU A 214 -19.58 2.64 10.95
CA GLU A 214 -20.68 1.69 11.19
C GLU A 214 -20.17 0.42 11.89
N ILE A 215 -19.01 -0.11 11.49
CA ILE A 215 -18.37 -1.24 12.19
C ILE A 215 -18.04 -0.84 13.63
N LEU A 216 -17.46 0.36 13.85
CA LEU A 216 -17.19 0.85 15.20
C LEU A 216 -18.47 0.94 16.04
N ARG A 217 -19.58 1.43 15.47
CA ARG A 217 -20.87 1.52 16.18
C ARG A 217 -21.35 0.16 16.67
N GLU A 218 -21.15 -0.89 15.89
CA GLU A 218 -21.52 -2.26 16.27
C GLU A 218 -20.56 -2.85 17.31
N LEU A 219 -19.26 -2.59 17.19
CA LEU A 219 -18.22 -3.13 18.08
C LEU A 219 -18.18 -2.44 19.45
N ASP A 220 -18.27 -1.11 19.46
CA ASP A 220 -18.17 -0.26 20.65
C ASP A 220 -19.06 0.99 20.49
N PRO A 221 -20.37 0.85 20.78
CA PRO A 221 -21.31 1.96 20.71
C PRO A 221 -20.92 3.16 21.59
N GLN A 222 -20.22 2.93 22.70
CA GLN A 222 -19.81 4.00 23.62
C GLN A 222 -18.71 4.86 23.00
N LEU A 223 -17.67 4.22 22.43
CA LEU A 223 -16.60 4.95 21.76
C LEU A 223 -17.13 5.68 20.52
N TRP A 224 -18.02 5.03 19.76
CA TRP A 224 -18.69 5.66 18.62
C TRP A 224 -19.51 6.90 19.02
N LEU A 225 -20.32 6.80 20.09
CA LEU A 225 -21.08 7.94 20.62
C LEU A 225 -20.15 9.07 21.07
N HIS A 226 -19.05 8.73 21.75
CA HIS A 226 -18.07 9.71 22.23
C HIS A 226 -17.43 10.49 21.08
N LEU A 227 -16.90 9.80 20.07
CA LEU A 227 -16.32 10.44 18.88
C LEU A 227 -17.36 11.31 18.13
N THR A 228 -18.61 10.83 18.03
CA THR A 228 -19.72 11.61 17.46
C THR A 228 -19.98 12.88 18.27
N SER A 229 -20.01 12.78 19.60
CA SER A 229 -20.25 13.91 20.49
C SER A 229 -19.14 14.97 20.44
N LEU A 230 -17.90 14.54 20.15
CA LEU A 230 -16.76 15.41 19.90
C LEU A 230 -16.78 16.02 18.50
N GLY A 231 -17.67 15.58 17.59
CA GLY A 231 -17.66 16.01 16.19
C GLY A 231 -16.46 15.50 15.40
N ILE A 232 -15.88 14.35 15.79
CA ILE A 232 -14.76 13.74 15.07
C ILE A 232 -15.33 12.80 14.00
N GLU A 233 -15.28 13.24 12.75
CA GLU A 233 -15.68 12.43 11.61
C GLU A 233 -14.54 11.53 11.12
N PRO A 234 -14.83 10.32 10.60
CA PRO A 234 -13.82 9.42 10.04
C PRO A 234 -12.90 10.07 9.01
N ALA A 235 -13.43 10.99 8.19
CA ALA A 235 -12.66 11.67 7.15
C ALA A 235 -11.42 12.41 7.69
N TYR A 236 -11.43 12.86 8.94
CA TYR A 236 -10.32 13.62 9.53
C TYR A 236 -9.08 12.76 9.86
N TYR A 237 -9.23 11.44 9.97
CA TYR A 237 -8.11 10.52 10.26
C TYR A 237 -8.01 9.39 9.24
N ALA A 238 -9.12 8.78 8.87
CA ALA A 238 -9.14 7.58 8.04
C ALA A 238 -8.78 7.86 6.58
N LEU A 239 -9.01 9.07 6.06
CA LEU A 239 -8.65 9.41 4.68
C LEU A 239 -7.17 9.11 4.43
N ARG A 240 -6.29 9.62 5.32
CA ARG A 240 -4.85 9.37 5.25
C ARG A 240 -4.51 7.90 5.45
N TRP A 241 -5.19 7.22 6.37
CA TRP A 241 -4.98 5.79 6.61
C TRP A 241 -5.20 4.96 5.34
N PHE A 242 -6.28 5.22 4.60
CA PHE A 242 -6.58 4.49 3.37
C PHE A 242 -5.71 4.94 2.18
N THR A 243 -5.54 6.26 1.96
CA THR A 243 -4.79 6.77 0.79
C THR A 243 -3.28 6.50 0.85
N THR A 244 -2.77 6.13 2.02
CA THR A 244 -1.37 5.71 2.21
C THR A 244 -1.22 4.24 2.59
N ILE A 245 -2.32 3.47 2.63
CA ILE A 245 -2.35 2.07 3.09
C ILE A 245 -1.59 1.93 4.44
N PHE A 246 -1.90 2.86 5.35
CA PHE A 246 -1.41 2.96 6.72
C PHE A 246 0.10 3.25 6.88
N THR A 247 0.86 3.51 5.81
CA THR A 247 2.31 3.70 5.91
C THR A 247 2.71 4.94 6.71
N ARG A 248 1.82 5.94 6.81
CA ARG A 248 2.04 7.16 7.62
C ARG A 248 1.90 6.94 9.12
N GLU A 249 1.23 5.87 9.54
CA GLU A 249 0.92 5.63 10.96
C GLU A 249 1.91 4.68 11.64
N PHE A 250 2.66 3.92 10.84
CA PHE A 250 3.51 2.84 11.33
C PHE A 250 4.94 2.96 10.79
N SER A 251 5.88 2.31 11.49
CA SER A 251 7.25 2.18 10.99
C SER A 251 7.26 1.34 9.71
N LEU A 252 8.27 1.50 8.85
CA LEU A 252 8.33 0.71 7.61
C LEU A 252 8.29 -0.83 7.86
N PRO A 253 9.01 -1.39 8.85
CA PRO A 253 8.87 -2.81 9.19
C PRO A 253 7.44 -3.22 9.55
N ASP A 254 6.74 -2.39 10.33
CA ASP A 254 5.34 -2.65 10.70
C ASP A 254 4.39 -2.52 9.50
N SER A 255 4.61 -1.53 8.63
CA SER A 255 3.86 -1.39 7.37
C SER A 255 4.08 -2.59 6.47
N CYS A 256 5.33 -3.05 6.30
CA CYS A 256 5.63 -4.28 5.57
C CYS A 256 4.90 -5.48 6.18
N ARG A 257 4.90 -5.60 7.51
CA ARG A 257 4.22 -6.70 8.21
C ARG A 257 2.69 -6.69 8.00
N LEU A 258 2.07 -5.51 8.01
CA LEU A 258 0.65 -5.36 7.64
C LEU A 258 0.43 -5.76 6.17
N TRP A 259 1.29 -5.31 5.27
CA TRP A 259 1.18 -5.57 3.84
C TRP A 259 1.41 -7.03 3.48
N ASP A 260 2.25 -7.77 4.23
CA ASP A 260 2.37 -9.22 4.12
C ASP A 260 0.99 -9.89 4.22
N THR A 261 0.10 -9.38 5.07
CA THR A 261 -1.27 -9.86 5.21
C THR A 261 -2.18 -9.33 4.10
N LEU A 262 -2.14 -8.01 3.82
CA LEU A 262 -3.03 -7.37 2.84
C LEU A 262 -2.81 -7.92 1.42
N PHE A 263 -1.57 -8.20 1.02
CA PHE A 263 -1.28 -8.71 -0.32
C PHE A 263 -1.76 -10.15 -0.52
N THR A 264 -2.12 -10.85 0.57
CA THR A 264 -2.83 -12.13 0.47
C THR A 264 -4.30 -11.97 0.14
N MET A 265 -4.81 -10.77 -0.14
CA MET A 265 -6.23 -10.51 -0.33
C MET A 265 -6.47 -9.84 -1.68
N ASP A 266 -7.62 -10.16 -2.27
CA ASP A 266 -8.15 -9.42 -3.43
C ASP A 266 -9.27 -8.49 -2.97
N GLN A 267 -9.82 -7.71 -3.89
CA GLN A 267 -10.77 -6.64 -3.59
C GLN A 267 -11.95 -6.96 -2.67
N PRO A 268 -12.68 -8.08 -2.82
CA PRO A 268 -13.80 -8.35 -1.93
C PRO A 268 -13.38 -8.57 -0.46
N GLU A 269 -12.11 -8.87 -0.18
CA GLU A 269 -11.59 -9.13 1.17
C GLU A 269 -10.71 -7.97 1.68
N MET A 270 -9.88 -7.38 0.81
CA MET A 270 -8.85 -6.40 1.20
C MET A 270 -9.44 -5.13 1.82
N ILE A 271 -10.46 -4.52 1.19
CA ILE A 271 -11.09 -3.30 1.71
C ILE A 271 -11.78 -3.56 3.06
N PRO A 272 -12.65 -4.59 3.20
CA PRO A 272 -13.22 -4.94 4.51
C PRO A 272 -12.17 -5.26 5.59
N TYR A 273 -11.04 -5.85 5.22
CA TYR A 273 -9.93 -6.07 6.14
C TYR A 273 -9.29 -4.76 6.59
N MET A 274 -9.01 -3.83 5.67
CA MET A 274 -8.50 -2.49 6.02
C MET A 274 -9.48 -1.71 6.92
N GLN A 275 -10.80 -1.88 6.73
CA GLN A 275 -11.81 -1.30 7.63
C GLN A 275 -11.76 -1.93 9.02
N SER A 276 -11.64 -3.25 9.09
CA SER A 276 -11.48 -3.99 10.35
C SER A 276 -10.20 -3.59 11.08
N PHE A 277 -9.11 -3.36 10.34
CA PHE A 277 -7.84 -2.88 10.87
C PHE A 277 -7.96 -1.44 11.40
N SER A 278 -8.70 -0.57 10.70
CA SER A 278 -9.01 0.78 11.18
C SER A 278 -9.80 0.75 12.50
N CYS A 279 -10.77 -0.15 12.64
CA CYS A 279 -11.48 -0.35 13.90
C CYS A 279 -10.56 -0.91 14.99
N ALA A 280 -9.66 -1.85 14.66
CA ALA A 280 -8.66 -2.37 15.59
C ALA A 280 -7.75 -1.24 16.12
N MET A 281 -7.35 -0.31 15.26
CA MET A 281 -6.60 0.88 15.66
C MET A 281 -7.38 1.74 16.66
N LEU A 282 -8.66 2.04 16.38
CA LEU A 282 -9.51 2.85 17.27
C LEU A 282 -9.74 2.18 18.62
N ILE A 283 -10.09 0.90 18.61
CA ILE A 283 -10.32 0.05 19.79
C ILE A 283 -9.06 -0.02 20.66
N SER A 284 -7.89 -0.14 20.04
CA SER A 284 -6.62 -0.25 20.76
C SER A 284 -6.21 1.04 21.47
N VAL A 285 -6.78 2.19 21.11
CA VAL A 285 -6.57 3.48 21.81
C VAL A 285 -7.82 3.99 22.51
N ARG A 286 -8.85 3.15 22.64
CA ARG A 286 -10.16 3.47 23.24
C ARG A 286 -10.05 4.29 24.52
N ASP A 287 -9.38 3.75 25.54
CA ASP A 287 -9.35 4.39 26.86
C ASP A 287 -8.64 5.75 26.80
N SER A 288 -7.62 5.87 25.95
CA SER A 288 -6.94 7.14 25.70
C SER A 288 -7.82 8.17 24.98
N LEU A 289 -8.89 7.76 24.29
CA LEU A 289 -9.80 8.67 23.58
C LEU A 289 -10.89 9.25 24.50
N PHE A 290 -11.35 8.50 25.51
CA PHE A 290 -12.43 8.95 26.41
C PHE A 290 -12.08 10.20 27.21
N ASP A 291 -10.82 10.36 27.61
CA ASP A 291 -10.37 11.47 28.46
C ASP A 291 -9.89 12.70 27.68
N ARG A 292 -10.14 12.77 26.37
CA ARG A 292 -9.58 13.81 25.48
C ARG A 292 -10.63 14.77 24.92
N SER A 293 -10.22 16.02 24.73
CA SER A 293 -10.95 17.00 23.92
C SER A 293 -10.89 16.62 22.43
N HIS A 294 -11.70 17.30 21.60
CA HIS A 294 -11.71 17.14 20.13
C HIS A 294 -10.28 17.16 19.55
N ASP A 295 -9.53 18.24 19.78
CA ASP A 295 -8.19 18.43 19.19
C ASP A 295 -7.20 17.36 19.68
N ALA A 296 -7.24 17.01 20.96
CA ALA A 296 -6.32 16.03 21.54
C ALA A 296 -6.62 14.59 21.08
N ALA A 297 -7.90 14.25 20.87
CA ALA A 297 -8.31 12.98 20.32
C ALA A 297 -7.97 12.89 18.83
N LEU A 298 -8.21 13.96 18.06
CA LEU A 298 -7.85 13.99 16.65
C LEU A 298 -6.32 13.88 16.45
N LEU A 299 -5.53 14.59 17.26
CA LEU A 299 -4.07 14.48 17.24
C LEU A 299 -3.61 13.05 17.55
N LEU A 300 -4.24 12.36 18.51
CA LEU A 300 -3.94 10.96 18.80
C LEU A 300 -4.20 10.03 17.60
N LEU A 301 -5.25 10.30 16.83
CA LEU A 301 -5.59 9.51 15.64
C LEU A 301 -4.72 9.88 14.42
N GLN A 302 -4.19 11.10 14.38
CA GLN A 302 -3.29 11.61 13.35
C GLN A 302 -1.80 11.47 13.70
N ASP A 303 -1.46 11.04 14.91
CA ASP A 303 -0.11 10.62 15.32
C ASP A 303 -0.23 9.36 16.17
N TYR A 304 -0.51 8.24 15.50
CA TYR A 304 -0.86 7.01 16.18
C TYR A 304 0.24 6.56 17.17
N PRO A 305 -0.12 6.08 18.38
CA PRO A 305 0.89 5.72 19.38
C PRO A 305 1.76 4.54 18.95
N PRO A 306 3.10 4.64 19.05
CA PRO A 306 4.00 3.55 18.67
C PRO A 306 4.04 2.44 19.74
N THR A 307 3.42 2.69 20.90
CA THR A 307 3.31 1.74 22.01
C THR A 307 2.33 0.61 21.71
N ILE A 308 1.46 0.76 20.70
CA ILE A 308 0.53 -0.28 20.26
C ILE A 308 1.24 -1.11 19.18
N GLY A 309 1.60 -2.36 19.51
CA GLY A 309 2.36 -3.22 18.60
C GLY A 309 1.55 -3.76 17.42
N MET A 310 2.20 -3.92 16.26
CA MET A 310 1.57 -4.39 15.01
C MET A 310 0.91 -5.77 15.14
N GLU A 311 1.54 -6.75 15.82
CA GLU A 311 0.94 -8.08 16.00
C GLU A 311 -0.33 -8.04 16.85
N TYR A 312 -0.41 -7.14 17.83
CA TYR A 312 -1.63 -6.93 18.61
C TYR A 312 -2.74 -6.34 17.74
N LEU A 313 -2.43 -5.33 16.91
CA LEU A 313 -3.39 -4.76 15.97
C LEU A 313 -3.90 -5.79 14.97
N LEU A 314 -3.01 -6.63 14.41
CA LEU A 314 -3.39 -7.71 13.51
C LEU A 314 -4.26 -8.77 14.20
N HIS A 315 -3.95 -9.10 15.46
CA HIS A 315 -4.79 -10.00 16.25
C HIS A 315 -6.21 -9.43 16.44
N VAL A 316 -6.33 -8.20 16.92
CA VAL A 316 -7.63 -7.53 17.11
C VAL A 316 -8.37 -7.41 15.78
N CYS A 317 -7.68 -7.03 14.71
CA CYS A 317 -8.23 -6.97 13.35
C CYS A 317 -8.79 -8.32 12.89
N ASN A 318 -8.07 -9.42 13.10
CA ASN A 318 -8.52 -10.76 12.72
C ASN A 318 -9.77 -11.19 13.51
N VAL A 319 -9.86 -10.82 14.80
CA VAL A 319 -11.07 -11.08 15.61
C VAL A 319 -12.26 -10.30 15.06
N ILE A 320 -12.10 -9.00 14.78
CA ILE A 320 -13.14 -8.16 14.18
C ILE A 320 -13.56 -8.71 12.81
N HIS A 321 -12.60 -8.94 11.93
CA HIS A 321 -12.84 -9.35 10.55
C HIS A 321 -13.51 -10.72 10.44
N SER A 322 -13.21 -11.65 11.35
CA SER A 322 -13.85 -12.97 11.38
C SER A 322 -15.27 -12.99 11.94
N GLY A 323 -15.81 -11.84 12.38
CA GLY A 323 -17.14 -11.73 12.99
C GLY A 323 -17.23 -12.36 14.39
N LYS A 324 -16.10 -12.76 15.00
CA LYS A 324 -16.04 -13.38 16.33
C LYS A 324 -16.01 -12.34 17.46
N VAL A 325 -16.81 -11.28 17.32
CA VAL A 325 -16.81 -10.09 18.19
C VAL A 325 -17.17 -10.43 19.64
N GLN A 326 -18.00 -11.48 19.86
CA GLN A 326 -18.36 -11.96 21.21
C GLN A 326 -17.15 -12.45 22.04
N SER A 327 -15.97 -12.60 21.45
CA SER A 327 -14.73 -12.99 22.13
C SER A 327 -13.84 -11.83 22.58
N ILE A 328 -14.19 -10.57 22.25
CA ILE A 328 -13.45 -9.40 22.71
C ILE A 328 -13.82 -9.17 24.18
N THR A 329 -13.14 -9.88 25.08
CA THR A 329 -13.02 -9.41 26.46
C THR A 329 -12.06 -8.23 26.43
N TRP A 330 -12.52 -7.06 26.85
CA TRP A 330 -11.70 -5.88 27.08
C TRP A 330 -10.75 -6.12 28.26
N SER A 331 -9.84 -7.07 28.08
CA SER A 331 -8.80 -7.42 29.04
C SER A 331 -7.68 -6.37 28.92
N PRO A 332 -7.06 -5.95 30.04
CA PRO A 332 -6.04 -4.91 30.02
C PRO A 332 -4.89 -5.33 29.10
N LYS A 333 -4.39 -4.36 28.33
CA LYS A 333 -3.27 -4.49 27.40
C LYS A 333 -2.11 -5.23 28.09
N PRO A 334 -1.45 -6.21 27.46
CA PRO A 334 -0.30 -6.86 28.06
C PRO A 334 0.78 -5.81 28.38
N ASP A 335 1.30 -5.84 29.61
CA ASP A 335 2.33 -4.92 30.08
C ASP A 335 3.53 -4.89 29.12
N THR A 336 3.73 -3.74 28.48
CA THR A 336 4.82 -3.49 27.51
C THR A 336 6.20 -3.32 28.16
N ALA A 337 6.33 -3.57 29.48
CA ALA A 337 7.51 -3.24 30.26
C ALA A 337 8.75 -4.12 29.99
N VAL A 338 8.64 -5.22 29.24
CA VAL A 338 9.74 -6.22 29.15
C VAL A 338 10.60 -6.10 27.88
N VAL A 339 10.17 -5.40 26.83
CA VAL A 339 10.93 -5.38 25.55
C VAL A 339 11.97 -4.25 25.47
N HIS A 340 11.89 -3.23 26.34
CA HIS A 340 12.66 -1.99 26.15
C HIS A 340 14.08 -1.96 26.75
N ARG A 341 14.63 -3.04 27.32
CA ARG A 341 15.99 -2.95 27.89
C ARG A 341 17.13 -3.06 26.88
N ASN A 342 16.92 -3.57 25.66
CA ASN A 342 18.00 -3.78 24.69
C ASN A 342 17.67 -3.38 23.23
N ALA A 343 16.63 -2.58 22.97
CA ALA A 343 16.39 -2.06 21.63
C ALA A 343 17.24 -0.79 21.40
N PRO A 344 18.00 -0.67 20.29
CA PRO A 344 18.59 0.61 19.91
C PRO A 344 17.48 1.66 19.76
N HIS A 345 17.80 2.92 20.04
CA HIS A 345 16.89 4.07 20.05
C HIS A 345 15.79 3.99 18.98
N PRO A 346 14.53 4.36 19.32
CA PRO A 346 13.44 4.37 18.35
C PRO A 346 13.80 5.29 17.19
N MET A 347 13.96 4.69 16.00
CA MET A 347 14.12 5.45 14.76
C MET A 347 12.85 6.28 14.56
N SER A 348 13.03 7.58 14.35
CA SER A 348 11.99 8.61 14.46
C SER A 348 10.69 8.20 13.77
N LYS A 349 9.57 8.34 14.51
CA LYS A 349 8.25 8.49 13.92
C LYS A 349 8.34 9.42 12.71
N MET A 350 7.73 9.02 11.61
CA MET A 350 7.54 9.86 10.44
C MET A 350 6.87 11.15 10.91
N ALA A 351 7.57 12.28 10.89
CA ALA A 351 6.97 13.55 11.26
C ALA A 351 5.80 13.82 10.28
N ALA A 352 4.58 13.75 10.79
CA ALA A 352 3.44 14.33 10.13
C ALA A 352 3.65 15.84 10.11
N LEU A 353 3.80 16.42 8.92
CA LEU A 353 3.68 17.87 8.78
C LEU A 353 2.26 18.25 9.20
N PRO A 354 2.07 19.25 10.08
CA PRO A 354 0.76 19.79 10.34
C PRO A 354 0.24 20.42 9.04
N HIS A 355 -0.79 19.82 8.46
CA HIS A 355 -1.62 20.55 7.50
C HIS A 355 -2.34 21.67 8.27
N PRO A 356 -2.38 22.92 7.76
CA PRO A 356 -3.15 23.97 8.41
C PRO A 356 -4.62 23.54 8.46
N LEU A 357 -5.19 23.54 9.67
CA LEU A 357 -6.62 23.35 9.87
C LEU A 357 -7.37 24.40 9.02
N PRO A 358 -8.44 24.02 8.30
CA PRO A 358 -9.27 25.00 7.62
C PRO A 358 -9.83 26.00 8.66
N PRO A 359 -9.90 27.29 8.35
CA PRO A 359 -10.37 28.29 9.30
C PRO A 359 -11.81 27.97 9.72
N ARG A 360 -12.08 28.07 11.03
CA ARG A 360 -13.43 27.94 11.60
C ARG A 360 -14.40 28.86 10.85
N ARG A 361 -15.21 28.30 9.97
CA ARG A 361 -16.47 28.91 9.52
C ARG A 361 -17.61 28.08 10.06
N SER A 362 -18.51 28.76 10.75
CA SER A 362 -19.79 28.24 11.24
C SER A 362 -20.48 27.40 10.17
N SER A 363 -20.89 26.19 10.55
CA SER A 363 -21.58 25.17 9.76
C SER A 363 -22.37 25.72 8.55
N PRO A 364 -22.04 25.20 7.36
CA PRO A 364 -23.03 24.49 6.57
C PRO A 364 -22.47 23.15 6.09
N LYS A 365 -23.38 22.17 5.88
CA LYS A 365 -23.16 20.81 5.36
C LYS A 365 -21.83 20.64 4.62
N THR A 366 -20.90 19.90 5.23
CA THR A 366 -19.56 19.63 4.71
C THR A 366 -19.67 18.79 3.44
N ASP A 367 -19.45 19.40 2.27
CA ASP A 367 -19.17 18.65 1.05
C ASP A 367 -17.81 17.97 1.23
N LEU A 368 -17.80 16.66 1.47
CA LEU A 368 -16.56 15.86 1.54
C LEU A 368 -15.74 15.95 0.25
N VAL A 369 -16.42 16.23 -0.87
CA VAL A 369 -15.78 16.56 -2.16
C VAL A 369 -14.91 17.81 -2.00
N ALA A 370 -15.34 18.81 -1.23
CA ALA A 370 -14.59 20.03 -0.95
C ALA A 370 -13.31 19.79 -0.12
N LEU A 371 -13.23 18.70 0.66
CA LEU A 371 -12.01 18.34 1.41
C LEU A 371 -10.96 17.64 0.53
N LYS A 372 -11.39 17.00 -0.57
CA LYS A 372 -10.50 16.53 -1.63
C LYS A 372 -10.12 17.68 -2.58
N ILE A 373 -11.08 18.56 -2.89
CA ILE A 373 -10.90 19.78 -3.71
C ILE A 373 -10.00 20.82 -3.02
N ALA A 374 -10.07 20.97 -1.69
CA ALA A 374 -9.18 21.90 -0.96
C ALA A 374 -7.69 21.49 -0.97
N LEU A 375 -7.38 20.27 -1.43
CA LEU A 375 -6.01 19.79 -1.68
C LEU A 375 -5.70 19.62 -3.19
N VAL A 376 -6.70 19.76 -4.06
CA VAL A 376 -6.62 19.49 -5.49
C VAL A 376 -7.55 20.46 -6.22
N ILE A 377 -6.97 21.45 -6.90
CA ILE A 377 -7.54 22.44 -7.84
C ILE A 377 -7.44 23.88 -7.32
N ASP A 378 -6.54 24.66 -7.95
CA ASP A 378 -6.86 26.04 -8.35
C ASP A 378 -7.35 25.96 -9.80
N ASP A 379 -8.40 26.72 -10.08
CA ASP A 379 -9.13 26.85 -11.35
C ASP A 379 -8.21 27.02 -12.58
N ASP A 380 -8.38 26.17 -13.59
CA ASP A 380 -8.62 26.56 -15.00
C ASP A 380 -8.44 25.34 -15.96
N ASP A 381 -9.42 25.22 -16.85
CA ASP A 381 -9.44 24.49 -18.13
C ASP A 381 -9.75 22.98 -18.17
N ILE A 382 -11.07 22.74 -18.28
CA ILE A 382 -11.70 21.66 -19.04
C ILE A 382 -11.45 21.92 -20.54
N ASP A 383 -10.55 21.15 -21.17
CA ASP A 383 -10.73 20.64 -22.54
C ASP A 383 -9.56 19.73 -22.96
N ASP A 384 -9.87 18.77 -23.85
CA ASP A 384 -8.98 17.79 -24.48
C ASP A 384 -8.59 16.51 -23.70
N MET A 385 -9.60 15.65 -23.49
CA MET A 385 -9.45 14.26 -23.03
C MET A 385 -9.56 13.22 -24.17
N THR A 386 -9.74 13.65 -25.43
CA THR A 386 -10.15 12.74 -26.53
C THR A 386 -8.96 12.10 -27.28
N GLN A 387 -7.76 12.70 -27.27
CA GLN A 387 -6.60 12.16 -28.00
C GLN A 387 -5.69 11.19 -27.21
N ALA A 388 -5.70 11.24 -25.88
CA ALA A 388 -4.89 10.33 -25.05
C ALA A 388 -5.50 8.91 -24.95
N SER A 389 -6.84 8.81 -25.01
CA SER A 389 -7.59 7.55 -24.89
C SER A 389 -7.31 6.55 -26.04
N ALA A 390 -7.05 7.06 -27.25
CA ALA A 390 -6.80 6.23 -28.44
C ALA A 390 -5.46 5.49 -28.40
N ARG A 391 -4.45 5.99 -27.67
CA ARG A 391 -3.14 5.32 -27.53
C ARG A 391 -3.15 4.24 -26.45
N VAL A 392 -3.96 4.40 -25.39
CA VAL A 392 -4.07 3.45 -24.28
C VAL A 392 -4.89 2.20 -24.66
N GLN A 393 -5.93 2.34 -25.48
CA GLN A 393 -6.72 1.21 -26.01
C GLN A 393 -5.89 0.23 -26.87
N VAL A 394 -4.90 0.74 -27.61
CA VAL A 394 -4.00 -0.09 -28.43
C VAL A 394 -3.04 -0.90 -27.53
N VAL A 395 -2.56 -0.31 -26.43
CA VAL A 395 -1.68 -0.99 -25.45
C VAL A 395 -2.44 -2.06 -24.67
N ILE A 396 -3.69 -1.79 -24.26
CA ILE A 396 -4.56 -2.78 -23.59
C ILE A 396 -4.88 -3.96 -24.53
N SER A 397 -5.08 -3.71 -25.83
CA SER A 397 -5.34 -4.76 -26.83
C SER A 397 -4.12 -5.68 -27.03
N VAL A 398 -2.91 -5.12 -27.04
CA VAL A 398 -1.66 -5.89 -27.21
C VAL A 398 -1.35 -6.77 -25.98
N ILE A 399 -1.66 -6.29 -24.77
CA ILE A 399 -1.43 -7.04 -23.52
C ILE A 399 -2.56 -8.07 -23.26
N GLY A 400 -3.80 -7.75 -23.62
CA GLY A 400 -4.98 -8.59 -23.33
C GLY A 400 -5.21 -9.79 -24.25
N HIS A 401 -4.62 -9.84 -25.44
CA HIS A 401 -4.91 -10.90 -26.43
C HIS A 401 -4.09 -12.19 -26.30
N ARG A 402 -3.01 -12.20 -25.50
CA ARG A 402 -2.17 -13.41 -25.31
C ARG A 402 -2.51 -14.26 -24.09
N ALA A 403 -3.47 -13.84 -23.26
CA ALA A 403 -3.88 -14.57 -22.05
C ALA A 403 -5.12 -15.48 -22.25
N ARG A 404 -5.67 -15.60 -23.46
CA ARG A 404 -6.96 -16.29 -23.72
C ARG A 404 -6.94 -17.39 -24.80
N HIS A 405 -5.86 -18.15 -24.92
CA HIS A 405 -5.90 -19.42 -25.67
C HIS A 405 -5.41 -20.60 -24.82
N PRO A 406 -6.24 -21.64 -24.59
CA PRO A 406 -5.72 -22.90 -24.08
C PRO A 406 -4.82 -23.55 -25.14
N PRO A 407 -3.80 -24.33 -24.74
CA PRO A 407 -2.89 -24.96 -25.70
C PRO A 407 -3.65 -25.95 -26.60
N PRO A 408 -3.25 -26.10 -27.89
CA PRO A 408 -3.87 -27.07 -28.78
C PRO A 408 -3.66 -28.49 -28.26
N ARG A 409 -4.75 -29.27 -28.20
CA ARG A 409 -4.72 -30.69 -27.86
C ARG A 409 -3.86 -31.44 -28.89
N LEU A 410 -2.76 -32.04 -28.43
CA LEU A 410 -1.99 -33.02 -29.18
C LEU A 410 -2.88 -34.22 -29.52
N ILE A 411 -3.23 -34.37 -30.79
CA ILE A 411 -3.83 -35.60 -31.32
C ILE A 411 -2.75 -36.68 -31.30
N ARG A 412 -2.93 -37.70 -30.46
CA ARG A 412 -2.16 -38.94 -30.54
C ARG A 412 -2.45 -39.60 -31.89
N GLN A 413 -1.46 -39.60 -32.78
CA GLN A 413 -1.43 -40.56 -33.88
C GLN A 413 -1.07 -41.92 -33.29
N SER A 414 -2.05 -42.81 -33.20
CA SER A 414 -1.82 -44.23 -32.99
C SER A 414 -1.34 -44.85 -34.30
N SER A 415 -0.15 -45.43 -34.24
CA SER A 415 0.42 -46.29 -35.26
C SER A 415 -0.46 -47.51 -35.49
N LYS A 416 -0.91 -47.72 -36.73
CA LYS A 416 -0.94 -49.02 -37.44
C LYS A 416 -1.29 -48.80 -38.90
#